data_AF-A0A847CXT2-F1
#
_entry.id   AF-A0A847CXT2-F1
#
_cell.length_a   1.000
_cell.length_b   1.000
_cell.length_c   1.000
_cell.angle_alpha   90.00
_cell.angle_beta   90.00
_cell.angle_gamma   90.00
#
_symmetry.space_group_name_H-M   'P 1'
#
loop_
_entity.id
_entity.type
_entity.pdbx_description
1 polymer ?
#
loop_
_entity_poly.entity_id
_entity_poly.type
_entity_poly.pdbx_seq_one_letter_code
_entity_poly.pdbx_strand_id
1 'polypeptide(L)'
;MVSQHFGHCETFEIFNTKSGEIISEESLENPGHKPGFLPRFLNENGVNVIISGGMGQAAVDIFNENNIEVIVGAKGSAKDLAKAYLKGELESTGYICHDHNH
;
A
#
# COMPACT_ATOMS: atom_id res chain seq x y z
N MET A 1 1.23 -9.88 -10.74
CA MET A 1 0.07 -9.96 -9.82
C MET A 1 0.52 -9.51 -8.45
N VAL A 2 -0.35 -8.91 -7.64
CA VAL A 2 0.00 -8.54 -6.26
C VAL A 2 0.21 -9.77 -5.37
N SER A 3 1.21 -9.72 -4.50
CA SER A 3 1.50 -10.79 -3.54
C SER A 3 0.39 -10.93 -2.50
N GLN A 4 0.10 -12.17 -2.09
CA GLN A 4 -0.75 -12.45 -0.93
C GLN A 4 -0.03 -12.21 0.41
N HIS A 5 1.29 -11.99 0.38
CA HIS A 5 2.10 -11.67 1.55
C HIS A 5 2.99 -10.47 1.24
N PHE A 6 2.60 -9.30 1.73
CA PHE A 6 3.30 -8.02 1.54
C PHE A 6 4.82 -8.11 1.73
N GLY A 7 5.27 -8.67 2.86
CA GLY A 7 6.71 -8.69 3.18
C GLY A 7 7.55 -9.66 2.35
N HIS A 8 6.93 -10.52 1.53
CA HIS A 8 7.62 -11.56 0.74
C HIS A 8 7.37 -11.42 -0.77
N CYS A 9 6.95 -10.24 -1.24
CA CYS A 9 6.93 -9.97 -2.67
C CYS A 9 8.35 -9.85 -3.24
N GLU A 10 8.48 -10.04 -4.56
CA GLU A 10 9.76 -9.85 -5.26
C GLU A 10 10.06 -8.36 -5.46
N THR A 11 9.05 -7.59 -5.88
CA THR A 11 9.15 -6.15 -6.12
C THR A 11 7.98 -5.38 -5.50
N PHE A 12 8.18 -4.09 -5.30
CA PHE A 12 7.17 -3.09 -5.05
C PHE A 12 6.98 -2.25 -6.30
N GLU A 13 5.78 -2.30 -6.87
CA GLU A 13 5.42 -1.46 -8.02
C GLU A 13 4.86 -0.12 -7.49
N ILE A 14 5.58 0.96 -7.77
CA ILE A 14 5.26 2.32 -7.31
C ILE A 14 4.65 3.10 -8.48
N PHE A 15 3.47 3.67 -8.24
CA PHE A 15 2.74 4.46 -9.22
C PHE A 15 2.64 5.89 -8.73
N ASN A 16 3.33 6.81 -9.40
CA ASN A 16 3.16 8.23 -9.13
C ASN A 16 1.93 8.73 -9.86
N THR A 17 1.09 9.51 -9.18
CA THR A 17 -0.19 9.95 -9.74
C THR A 17 -0.37 11.46 -9.59
N LYS A 18 -1.09 12.07 -10.54
CA LYS A 18 -1.45 13.48 -10.53
C LYS A 18 -2.80 13.65 -11.18
N SER A 19 -3.71 14.37 -10.52
CA SER A 19 -5.07 14.64 -11.04
C SER A 19 -5.86 13.39 -11.43
N GLY A 20 -5.68 12.28 -10.69
CA GLY A 20 -6.39 11.02 -10.96
C GLY A 20 -5.75 10.15 -12.06
N GLU A 21 -4.57 10.52 -12.57
CA GLU A 21 -3.87 9.80 -13.63
C GLU A 21 -2.49 9.33 -13.16
N ILE A 22 -2.05 8.16 -13.64
CA ILE A 22 -0.69 7.66 -13.41
C ILE A 22 0.27 8.41 -14.33
N ILE A 23 1.27 9.08 -13.75
CA ILE A 23 2.27 9.88 -14.48
C ILE A 23 3.62 9.17 -14.60
N SER A 24 3.95 8.25 -13.69
CA SER A 24 5.10 7.36 -13.84
C SER A 24 4.90 6.06 -13.07
N GLU A 25 5.67 5.04 -13.49
CA GLU A 25 5.65 3.68 -12.96
C GLU A 25 7.09 3.29 -12.67
N GLU A 26 7.36 2.85 -11.45
CA GLU A 26 8.68 2.44 -11.00
C GLU A 26 8.56 1.07 -10.34
N SER A 27 9.58 0.23 -10.52
CA SER A 27 9.67 -1.07 -9.84
C SER A 27 10.86 -1.04 -8.92
N LEU A 28 10.61 -1.32 -7.64
CA LEU A 28 11.61 -1.31 -6.59
C LEU A 28 11.78 -2.74 -6.07
N GLU A 29 13.01 -3.26 -6.12
CA GLU A 29 13.30 -4.58 -5.57
C GLU A 29 13.01 -4.63 -4.07
N ASN A 30 12.47 -5.74 -3.58
CA ASN A 30 12.24 -5.89 -2.15
C ASN A 30 13.59 -5.94 -1.41
N PRO A 31 13.91 -4.95 -0.55
CA PRO A 31 15.20 -4.89 0.15
C PRO A 31 15.36 -5.94 1.26
N GLY A 32 14.35 -6.81 1.43
CA GLY A 32 14.33 -7.92 2.36
C GLY A 32 13.40 -7.69 3.55
N HIS A 33 12.68 -8.75 3.93
CA HIS A 33 11.76 -8.71 5.06
C HIS A 33 12.53 -8.56 6.39
N LYS A 34 12.29 -7.45 7.09
CA LYS A 34 12.61 -7.30 8.51
C LYS A 34 11.42 -6.67 9.25
N PRO A 35 11.09 -7.08 10.48
CA PRO A 35 9.97 -6.52 11.22
C PRO A 35 10.03 -4.99 11.30
N GLY A 36 8.97 -4.33 10.85
CA GLY A 36 8.84 -2.86 10.84
C GLY A 36 9.72 -2.10 9.86
N PHE A 37 10.59 -2.77 9.10
CA PHE A 37 11.49 -2.12 8.13
C PHE A 37 10.76 -1.68 6.86
N LEU A 38 10.07 -2.59 6.20
CA LEU A 38 9.42 -2.33 4.90
C LEU A 38 8.40 -1.18 4.95
N PRO A 39 7.55 -1.05 6.00
CA PRO A 39 6.64 0.08 6.10
C PRO A 39 7.35 1.44 6.19
N ARG A 40 8.43 1.52 6.96
CA ARG A 40 9.24 2.74 7.10
C ARG A 40 9.96 3.06 5.80
N PHE A 41 10.57 2.05 5.18
CA PHE A 41 11.25 2.19 3.90
C PHE A 41 10.32 2.74 2.81
N LEU A 42 9.10 2.21 2.68
CA LEU A 42 8.15 2.71 1.69
C LEU A 42 7.63 4.12 2.03
N ASN A 43 7.47 4.45 3.31
CA ASN A 43 7.17 5.82 3.73
C ASN A 43 8.28 6.81 3.33
N GLU A 44 9.53 6.45 3.55
CA GLU A 44 10.70 7.26 3.16
C GLU A 44 10.80 7.44 1.63
N ASN A 45 10.25 6.51 0.85
CA ASN A 45 10.09 6.63 -0.61
C ASN A 45 8.86 7.46 -1.02
N GLY A 46 8.17 8.11 -0.07
CA GLY A 46 7.04 9.00 -0.33
C GLY A 46 5.74 8.28 -0.67
N VAL A 47 5.62 6.98 -0.39
CA VAL A 47 4.39 6.22 -0.66
C VAL A 47 3.30 6.61 0.33
N ASN A 48 2.13 7.00 -0.18
CA ASN A 48 0.98 7.40 0.64
C ASN A 48 -0.11 6.32 0.73
N VAL A 49 -0.08 5.32 -0.15
CA VAL A 49 -1.09 4.27 -0.26
C VAL A 49 -0.41 2.95 -0.57
N ILE A 50 -0.75 1.89 0.15
CA ILE A 50 -0.24 0.53 -0.07
C ILE A 50 -1.40 -0.40 -0.39
N ILE A 51 -1.29 -1.09 -1.52
CA ILE A 51 -2.25 -2.09 -1.97
C ILE A 51 -1.58 -3.46 -1.98
N SER A 52 -2.15 -4.43 -1.27
CA SER A 52 -1.61 -5.79 -1.18
C SER A 52 -2.72 -6.85 -1.15
N GLY A 53 -2.38 -8.09 -1.51
CA GLY A 53 -3.29 -9.21 -1.32
C GLY A 53 -3.45 -9.59 0.15
N GLY A 54 -2.38 -9.49 0.93
CA GLY A 54 -2.41 -9.76 2.36
C GLY A 54 -1.22 -9.14 3.09
N MET A 55 -1.46 -8.71 4.32
CA MET A 55 -0.49 -8.00 5.15
C MET A 55 -0.70 -8.38 6.62
N GLY A 56 0.38 -8.50 7.38
CA GLY A 56 0.30 -8.72 8.83
C GLY A 56 -0.08 -7.44 9.57
N GLN A 57 -0.83 -7.56 10.66
CA GLN A 57 -1.36 -6.43 11.44
C GLN A 57 -0.27 -5.43 11.85
N ALA A 58 0.89 -5.91 12.30
CA ALA A 58 2.00 -5.03 12.70
C ALA A 58 2.49 -4.09 11.57
N ALA A 59 2.41 -4.51 10.31
CA ALA A 59 2.76 -3.65 9.18
C ALA A 59 1.63 -2.63 8.90
N VAL A 60 0.36 -3.06 9.00
CA VAL A 60 -0.81 -2.19 8.87
C VAL A 60 -0.75 -1.07 9.90
N ASP A 61 -0.48 -1.40 11.16
CA ASP A 61 -0.41 -0.44 12.26
C ASP A 61 0.68 0.62 11.98
N ILE A 62 1.88 0.19 11.55
CA ILE A 62 2.97 1.13 11.23
C ILE A 62 2.61 2.01 10.04
N PHE A 63 1.98 1.48 8.99
CA PHE A 63 1.54 2.32 7.86
C PHE A 63 0.54 3.38 8.32
N ASN A 64 -0.46 2.99 9.12
CA ASN A 64 -1.45 3.91 9.66
C ASN A 64 -0.82 4.98 10.57
N GLU A 65 0.13 4.62 11.43
CA GLU A 65 0.90 5.56 12.26
C GLU A 65 1.66 6.61 11.41
N ASN A 66 2.00 6.26 10.17
CA ASN A 66 2.68 7.13 9.23
C ASN A 66 1.72 7.83 8.24
N ASN A 67 0.40 7.76 8.48
CA ASN A 67 -0.65 8.29 7.60
C ASN A 67 -0.63 7.71 6.18
N ILE A 68 -0.21 6.44 6.05
CA ILE A 68 -0.24 5.69 4.81
C ILE A 68 -1.50 4.84 4.80
N GLU A 69 -2.33 5.02 3.78
CA GLU A 69 -3.53 4.23 3.60
C GLU A 69 -3.19 2.79 3.22
N VAL A 70 -3.89 1.82 3.79
CA VAL A 70 -3.65 0.39 3.52
C VAL A 70 -4.91 -0.27 2.97
N ILE A 71 -4.73 -0.95 1.83
CA ILE A 71 -5.74 -1.78 1.17
C ILE A 71 -5.23 -3.20 1.11
N VAL A 72 -5.87 -4.11 1.85
CA VAL A 72 -5.58 -5.56 1.80
C VAL A 72 -6.71 -6.35 1.16
N GLY A 73 -6.44 -7.60 0.76
CA GLY A 73 -7.41 -8.45 0.07
C GLY A 73 -7.46 -8.24 -1.45
N ALA A 74 -6.60 -7.37 -1.98
CA ALA A 74 -6.56 -7.06 -3.41
C ALA A 74 -6.08 -8.25 -4.25
N LYS A 75 -6.68 -8.43 -5.44
CA LYS A 75 -6.31 -9.48 -6.39
C LYS A 75 -6.30 -8.89 -7.79
N GLY A 76 -5.19 -9.05 -8.50
CA GLY A 76 -5.02 -8.47 -9.83
C GLY A 76 -3.59 -8.07 -10.14
N SER A 77 -3.40 -7.41 -11.28
CA SER A 77 -2.15 -6.73 -11.61
C SER A 77 -2.02 -5.46 -10.75
N ALA A 78 -0.78 -5.06 -10.43
CA ALA A 78 -0.55 -3.87 -9.61
C ALA A 78 -1.10 -2.61 -10.28
N LYS A 79 -0.93 -2.50 -11.61
CA LYS A 79 -1.41 -1.37 -12.41
C LYS A 79 -2.94 -1.27 -12.46
N ASP A 80 -3.63 -2.39 -12.61
CA ASP A 80 -5.10 -2.38 -12.65
C ASP A 80 -5.68 -1.99 -11.29
N LEU A 81 -5.06 -2.47 -10.20
CA LEU A 81 -5.44 -2.10 -8.85
C LEU A 81 -5.16 -0.62 -8.55
N ALA A 82 -4.03 -0.07 -9.00
CA ALA A 82 -3.76 1.36 -8.90
C ALA A 82 -4.82 2.20 -9.62
N LYS A 83 -5.24 1.78 -10.83
CA LYS A 83 -6.33 2.44 -11.55
C LYS A 83 -7.68 2.32 -10.85
N ALA A 84 -8.00 1.15 -10.29
CA ALA A 84 -9.22 0.94 -9.52
C ALA A 84 -9.25 1.83 -8.27
N TYR A 85 -8.12 1.95 -7.57
CA TYR A 85 -7.97 2.87 -6.44
C TYR A 85 -8.25 4.32 -6.84
N LEU A 86 -7.66 4.80 -7.94
CA LEU A 86 -7.88 6.17 -8.44
C LEU A 86 -9.33 6.47 -8.81
N LYS A 87 -10.12 5.43 -9.13
CA LYS A 87 -11.56 5.54 -9.40
C LYS A 87 -12.42 5.42 -8.14
N GLY A 88 -11.83 5.16 -6.98
CA GLY A 88 -12.56 4.88 -5.74
C GLY A 88 -13.25 3.52 -5.72
N GLU A 89 -12.80 2.57 -6.54
CA GLU A 89 -13.40 1.22 -6.67
C GLU A 89 -12.81 0.21 -5.67
N LEU A 90 -11.74 0.57 -4.96
CA LEU A 90 -11.15 -0.28 -3.92
C LEU A 90 -11.57 0.20 -2.54
N GLU A 91 -12.10 -0.72 -1.74
CA GLU A 91 -12.42 -0.45 -0.34
C GLU A 91 -11.15 -0.54 0.51
N SER A 92 -10.79 0.58 1.13
CA SER A 92 -9.78 0.61 2.17
C SER A 92 -10.19 -0.29 3.34
N THR A 93 -9.26 -0.99 3.96
CA THR A 93 -9.63 -1.93 5.03
C THR A 93 -10.09 -1.28 6.34
N GLY A 94 -10.36 0.02 6.35
CA GLY A 94 -10.43 0.83 7.57
C GLY A 94 -9.03 0.83 8.19
N TYR A 95 -8.42 1.96 8.49
CA TYR A 95 -8.94 2.99 9.36
C TYR A 95 -8.33 4.32 8.93
N ILE A 96 -9.18 5.30 8.62
CA ILE A 96 -8.83 6.72 8.74
C ILE A 96 -9.73 7.27 9.86
N CYS A 97 -9.10 7.95 10.81
CA CYS A 97 -9.49 8.20 12.20
C CYS A 97 -10.78 9.00 12.48
N HIS A 98 -11.18 8.88 13.76
CA HIS A 98 -11.94 9.80 14.63
C HIS A 98 -13.47 9.61 14.75
N ASP A 99 -13.88 8.66 15.60
CA ASP A 99 -14.95 8.93 16.58
C ASP A 99 -14.72 8.08 17.84
N HIS A 100 -13.90 8.59 18.75
CA HIS A 100 -13.98 8.21 20.17
C HIS A 100 -14.79 9.30 20.86
N ASN A 101 -16.10 9.32 20.61
CA ASN A 101 -17.03 10.00 21.49
C ASN A 101 -17.44 9.04 22.61
N HIS A 102 -16.86 9.24 23.80
CA HIS A 102 -17.38 8.77 25.08
C HIS A 102 -17.32 9.94 26.07
#